data_AF-A0A7X9H8A9-F1
#
_entry.id   AF-A0A7X9H8A9-F1
#
_cell.length_a   1.000
_cell.length_b   1.000
_cell.length_c   1.000
_cell.angle_alpha   90.00
_cell.angle_beta   90.00
_cell.angle_gamma   90.00
#
_symmetry.space_group_name_H-M   'P 1'
#
loop_
_entity.id
_entity.type
_entity.pdbx_description
1 polymer ?
#
loop_
_entity_poly.entity_id
_entity_poly.type
_entity_poly.pdbx_seq_one_letter_code
_entity_poly.pdbx_strand_id
1 'polypeptide(L)'
;MSLESMLIFIVVFLPLLIIASNDTLFFLVLGLVISFSALRSIQNAFAKAEPKDVDTNQDDIEDVEDFLNFDLNKFKILYQISKSILLIAFFVYCAFYLNHPYLKMLNVIVIFYWIAVTRYHIVNKENKEYKNLISQLLFFFVNISSLILISFSVYFKFFAPVVVK
;
A
#
# COMPACT_ATOMS: atom_id res chain seq x y z
N MET A 1 -16.94 -28.27 4.39
CA MET A 1 -16.88 -26.84 4.02
C MET A 1 -18.33 -26.40 3.78
N SER A 2 -18.86 -25.45 4.54
CA SER A 2 -20.24 -24.98 4.33
C SER A 2 -20.35 -24.30 2.96
N LEU A 3 -21.51 -24.37 2.33
CA LEU A 3 -21.76 -23.77 1.00
C LEU A 3 -21.42 -22.26 0.99
N GLU A 4 -21.64 -21.58 2.11
CA GLU A 4 -21.26 -20.19 2.37
C GLU A 4 -19.74 -19.97 2.34
N SER A 5 -18.96 -20.85 3.00
CA SER A 5 -17.49 -20.78 2.97
C SER A 5 -16.91 -21.03 1.57
N MET A 6 -17.56 -21.87 0.76
CA MET A 6 -17.18 -22.08 -0.64
C MET A 6 -17.54 -20.87 -1.52
N LEU A 7 -18.68 -20.22 -1.27
CA LEU A 7 -19.12 -19.02 -1.97
C LEU A 7 -18.17 -17.84 -1.72
N ILE A 8 -17.78 -17.60 -0.46
CA ILE A 8 -16.79 -16.56 -0.11
C ILE A 8 -15.44 -16.85 -0.80
N PHE A 9 -15.01 -18.10 -0.82
CA PHE A 9 -13.79 -18.50 -1.53
C PHE A 9 -13.86 -18.20 -3.04
N ILE A 10 -14.98 -18.52 -3.69
CA ILE A 10 -15.15 -18.29 -5.13
C ILE A 10 -15.31 -16.80 -5.46
N VAL A 11 -16.01 -16.02 -4.63
CA VAL A 11 -16.28 -14.60 -4.91
C VAL A 11 -15.06 -13.72 -4.59
N VAL A 12 -14.28 -14.05 -3.56
CA VAL A 12 -13.18 -13.20 -3.08
C VAL A 12 -11.82 -13.76 -3.48
N PHE A 13 -11.54 -15.04 -3.19
CA PHE A 13 -10.20 -15.61 -3.40
C PHE A 13 -9.92 -15.97 -4.86
N LEU A 14 -10.92 -16.45 -5.60
CA LEU A 14 -10.71 -16.85 -7.01
C LEU A 14 -10.31 -15.68 -7.91
N PRO A 15 -10.96 -14.49 -7.86
CA PRO A 15 -10.52 -13.33 -8.64
C PRO A 15 -9.11 -12.87 -8.24
N LEU A 16 -8.79 -12.92 -6.94
CA LEU A 16 -7.47 -12.62 -6.41
C LEU A 16 -6.39 -13.55 -6.98
N LEU A 17 -6.68 -14.85 -7.05
CA LEU A 17 -5.79 -15.84 -7.66
C LEU A 17 -5.64 -15.64 -9.18
N ILE A 18 -6.74 -15.33 -9.89
CA ILE A 18 -6.70 -15.06 -11.33
C ILE A 18 -5.83 -13.82 -11.62
N ILE A 19 -5.99 -12.75 -10.82
CA ILE A 19 -5.17 -11.55 -10.95
C ILE A 19 -3.71 -11.87 -10.62
N ALA A 20 -3.44 -12.61 -9.55
CA ALA A 20 -2.08 -12.98 -9.15
C ALA A 20 -1.39 -13.95 -10.14
N SER A 21 -2.16 -14.74 -10.88
CA SER A 21 -1.64 -15.70 -11.86
C SER A 21 -1.08 -15.04 -13.12
N ASN A 22 -1.41 -13.78 -13.39
CA ASN A 22 -0.94 -13.04 -14.56
C ASN A 22 -0.13 -11.83 -14.09
N ASP A 23 1.17 -11.83 -14.40
CA ASP A 23 2.11 -10.79 -13.97
C ASP A 23 1.66 -9.38 -14.40
N THR A 24 1.02 -9.28 -15.56
CA THR A 24 0.61 -8.03 -16.17
C THR A 24 -0.68 -7.51 -15.56
N LEU A 25 -1.66 -8.38 -15.34
CA LEU A 25 -2.89 -8.03 -14.62
C LEU A 25 -2.59 -7.68 -13.17
N PHE A 26 -1.76 -8.48 -12.49
CA PHE A 26 -1.31 -8.20 -11.13
C PHE A 26 -0.66 -6.82 -11.03
N PHE A 27 0.27 -6.52 -11.93
CA PHE A 27 0.94 -5.22 -11.98
C PHE A 27 -0.04 -4.05 -12.19
N LEU A 28 -0.97 -4.17 -13.15
CA LEU A 28 -1.94 -3.11 -13.45
C LEU A 28 -2.91 -2.86 -12.30
N VAL A 29 -3.49 -3.92 -11.74
CA VAL A 29 -4.45 -3.81 -10.63
C VAL A 29 -3.75 -3.23 -9.41
N LEU A 30 -2.58 -3.75 -9.04
CA LEU A 30 -1.85 -3.27 -7.88
C LEU A 30 -1.36 -1.84 -8.08
N GLY A 31 -0.85 -1.50 -9.26
CA GLY A 31 -0.45 -0.14 -9.63
C GLY A 31 -1.60 0.86 -9.55
N LEU A 32 -2.80 0.48 -10.00
CA LEU A 32 -4.00 1.30 -9.88
C LEU A 32 -4.40 1.51 -8.42
N VAL A 33 -4.46 0.43 -7.62
CA VAL A 33 -4.82 0.52 -6.19
C VAL A 33 -3.85 1.44 -5.44
N ILE A 34 -2.54 1.30 -5.68
CA ILE A 34 -1.51 2.15 -5.06
C ILE A 34 -1.65 3.60 -5.55
N SER A 35 -1.90 3.81 -6.83
CA SER A 35 -2.07 5.15 -7.40
C SER A 35 -3.29 5.87 -6.81
N PHE A 36 -4.45 5.20 -6.74
CA PHE A 36 -5.64 5.76 -6.10
C PHE A 36 -5.41 6.04 -4.61
N SER A 37 -4.72 5.13 -3.90
CA SER A 37 -4.36 5.36 -2.50
C SER A 37 -3.45 6.58 -2.34
N ALA A 38 -2.46 6.76 -3.22
CA ALA A 38 -1.55 7.90 -3.19
C ALA A 38 -2.29 9.21 -3.52
N LEU A 39 -3.16 9.21 -4.53
CA LEU A 39 -3.99 10.37 -4.89
C LEU A 39 -4.91 10.79 -3.74
N ARG A 40 -5.62 9.84 -3.13
CA ARG A 40 -6.48 10.10 -1.97
C ARG A 40 -5.66 10.67 -0.80
N SER A 41 -4.46 10.13 -0.57
CA SER A 41 -3.57 10.63 0.47
C SER A 41 -3.09 12.06 0.21
N ILE A 42 -2.77 12.40 -1.04
CA ILE A 42 -2.37 13.75 -1.46
C ILE A 42 -3.55 14.72 -1.30
N GLN A 43 -4.75 14.33 -1.73
CA GLN A 43 -5.97 15.13 -1.57
C GLN A 43 -6.25 15.43 -0.09
N ASN A 44 -6.15 14.42 0.78
CA ASN A 44 -6.33 14.61 2.23
C ASN A 44 -5.29 15.56 2.82
N ALA A 45 -4.04 15.51 2.36
CA ALA A 45 -2.99 16.42 2.82
C ALA A 45 -3.26 17.88 2.41
N PHE A 46 -3.86 18.11 1.23
CA PHE A 46 -4.21 19.45 0.75
C PHE A 46 -5.51 19.99 1.34
N ALA A 47 -6.47 19.12 1.67
CA ALA A 47 -7.81 19.54 2.05
C ALA A 47 -7.87 20.31 3.39
N LYS A 48 -6.78 20.41 4.17
CA LYS A 48 -6.81 20.86 5.58
C LYS A 48 -7.90 20.14 6.40
N ALA A 49 -8.42 19.03 5.86
CA ALA A 49 -9.34 18.19 6.58
C ALA A 49 -8.53 17.69 7.77
N GLU A 50 -9.03 17.97 8.97
CA GLU A 50 -8.76 17.08 10.10
C GLU A 50 -8.76 15.66 9.55
N PRO A 51 -7.80 14.80 9.95
CA PRO A 51 -7.89 13.41 9.57
C PRO A 51 -9.29 12.99 9.98
N LYS A 52 -10.18 12.86 9.01
CA LYS A 52 -11.22 11.88 9.08
C LYS A 52 -10.42 10.60 9.03
N ASP A 53 -9.91 10.22 10.21
CA ASP A 53 -10.14 8.87 10.67
C ASP A 53 -11.49 8.51 10.10
N VAL A 54 -11.50 7.43 9.34
CA VAL A 54 -12.76 6.75 9.14
C VAL A 54 -13.19 6.47 10.57
N ASP A 55 -14.00 7.38 11.12
CA ASP A 55 -14.71 7.27 12.37
C ASP A 55 -15.77 6.23 12.05
N THR A 56 -15.29 5.01 11.80
CA THR A 56 -15.98 3.81 12.23
C THR A 56 -16.04 4.03 13.72
N ASN A 57 -17.22 4.45 14.18
CA ASN A 57 -17.50 4.85 15.54
C ASN A 57 -16.72 3.91 16.46
N GLN A 58 -15.81 4.43 17.28
CA GLN A 58 -14.99 3.60 18.17
C GLN A 58 -15.88 2.65 19.00
N ASP A 59 -17.10 3.08 19.31
CA ASP A 59 -18.18 2.31 19.92
C ASP A 59 -18.55 1.03 19.11
N ASP A 60 -18.64 1.09 17.78
CA ASP A 60 -18.95 -0.07 16.92
C ASP A 60 -17.79 -1.06 16.84
N ILE A 61 -16.55 -0.60 17.01
CA ILE A 61 -15.33 -1.43 16.95
C ILE A 61 -15.16 -2.19 18.28
N GLU A 62 -15.37 -1.52 19.40
CA GLU A 62 -15.27 -2.08 20.75
C GLU A 62 -16.35 -3.16 20.95
N ASP A 63 -17.58 -2.91 20.48
CA ASP A 63 -18.66 -3.90 20.47
C ASP A 63 -18.33 -5.15 19.62
N VAL A 64 -17.66 -4.98 18.49
CA VAL A 64 -17.24 -6.10 17.62
C VAL A 64 -16.04 -6.85 18.21
N GLU A 65 -15.13 -6.16 18.89
CA GLU A 65 -13.96 -6.74 19.56
C GLU A 65 -14.39 -7.67 20.71
N ASP A 66 -15.37 -7.24 21.50
CA ASP A 66 -16.00 -8.03 22.57
C ASP A 66 -16.82 -9.20 22.02
N PHE A 67 -17.52 -9.02 20.88
CA PHE A 67 -18.31 -10.09 20.27
C PHE A 67 -17.46 -11.18 19.60
N LEU A 68 -16.30 -10.81 19.03
CA LEU A 68 -15.41 -11.73 18.31
C LEU A 68 -14.25 -12.25 19.16
N ASN A 69 -14.05 -11.72 20.38
CA ASN A 69 -12.93 -12.04 21.26
C ASN A 69 -11.59 -12.00 20.51
N PHE A 70 -11.46 -11.01 19.61
CA PHE A 70 -10.39 -10.92 18.61
C PHE A 70 -9.73 -9.56 18.69
N ASP A 71 -8.43 -9.52 19.01
CA ASP A 71 -7.66 -8.29 19.19
C ASP A 71 -7.49 -7.53 17.85
N LEU A 72 -8.36 -6.54 17.62
CA LEU A 72 -8.42 -5.73 16.42
C LEU A 72 -7.18 -4.84 16.29
N ASN A 73 -6.57 -4.46 17.41
CA ASN A 73 -5.34 -3.68 17.42
C ASN A 73 -4.15 -4.49 16.86
N LYS A 74 -4.02 -5.77 17.22
CA LYS A 74 -3.03 -6.68 16.60
C LYS A 74 -3.27 -6.85 15.10
N PHE A 75 -4.53 -6.97 14.68
CA PHE A 75 -4.86 -7.07 13.26
C PHE A 75 -4.53 -5.78 12.50
N LYS A 76 -4.79 -4.60 13.09
CA LYS A 76 -4.43 -3.29 12.52
C LYS A 76 -2.91 -3.19 12.28
N ILE A 77 -2.10 -3.60 13.27
CA ILE A 77 -0.64 -3.64 13.14
C ILE A 77 -0.21 -4.61 12.03
N LEU A 78 -0.77 -5.82 12.02
CA LEU A 78 -0.46 -6.83 11.01
C LEU A 78 -0.83 -6.36 9.59
N TYR A 79 -1.97 -5.68 9.45
CA TYR A 79 -2.42 -5.09 8.19
C TYR A 79 -1.47 -3.97 7.73
N GLN A 80 -1.06 -3.07 8.63
CA GLN A 80 -0.11 -1.99 8.30
C GLN A 80 1.25 -2.54 7.86
N ILE A 81 1.77 -3.57 8.54
CA ILE A 81 3.02 -4.24 8.16
C ILE A 81 2.86 -4.93 6.80
N SER A 82 1.80 -5.71 6.61
CA SER A 82 1.53 -6.43 5.35
C SER A 82 1.41 -5.47 4.16
N LYS A 83 0.70 -4.35 4.34
CA LYS A 83 0.61 -3.29 3.34
C LYS A 83 1.98 -2.73 2.97
N SER A 84 2.83 -2.46 3.96
CA SER A 84 4.16 -1.89 3.73
C SER A 84 5.07 -2.87 2.97
N ILE A 85 5.02 -4.15 3.31
CA ILE A 85 5.77 -5.22 2.61
C ILE A 85 5.28 -5.35 1.16
N LEU A 86 3.97 -5.33 0.94
CA LEU A 86 3.39 -5.39 -0.42
C LEU A 86 3.88 -4.23 -1.29
N LEU A 87 3.92 -3.02 -0.72
CA LEU A 87 4.44 -1.83 -1.40
C LEU A 87 5.93 -1.97 -1.74
N ILE A 88 6.74 -2.46 -0.81
CA ILE A 88 8.17 -2.73 -1.06
C ILE A 88 8.33 -3.72 -2.21
N ALA A 89 7.62 -4.85 -2.18
CA ALA A 89 7.69 -5.87 -3.23
C ALA A 89 7.30 -5.30 -4.61
N PHE A 90 6.24 -4.48 -4.64
CA PHE A 90 5.80 -3.82 -5.86
C PHE A 90 6.84 -2.83 -6.41
N PHE A 91 7.46 -1.99 -5.56
CA PHE A 91 8.49 -1.06 -6.01
C PHE A 91 9.79 -1.77 -6.42
N VAL A 92 10.13 -2.90 -5.80
CA VAL A 92 11.21 -3.78 -6.27
C VAL A 92 10.89 -4.30 -7.67
N TYR A 93 9.63 -4.72 -7.93
CA TYR A 93 9.20 -5.13 -9.26
C TYR A 93 9.29 -3.98 -10.29
N CYS A 94 8.83 -2.78 -9.92
CA CYS A 94 8.99 -1.57 -10.76
C CYS A 94 10.45 -1.27 -11.11
N ALA A 95 11.39 -1.54 -10.20
CA ALA A 95 12.82 -1.28 -10.40
C ALA A 95 13.39 -1.95 -11.67
N PHE A 96 12.86 -3.12 -12.04
CA PHE A 96 13.29 -3.87 -13.22
C PHE A 96 12.89 -3.17 -14.53
N TYR A 97 11.80 -2.40 -14.52
CA TYR A 97 11.29 -1.70 -15.70
C TYR A 97 11.84 -0.27 -15.84
N LEU A 98 12.34 0.33 -14.77
CA LEU A 98 12.89 1.68 -14.79
C LEU A 98 14.28 1.68 -15.44
N ASN A 99 14.40 2.23 -16.64
CA ASN A 99 15.69 2.25 -17.33
C ASN A 99 16.61 3.41 -16.83
N HIS A 100 16.03 4.57 -16.54
CA HIS A 100 16.82 5.75 -16.17
C HIS A 100 17.41 5.65 -14.75
N PRO A 101 18.70 5.98 -14.57
CA PRO A 101 19.38 5.88 -13.28
C PRO A 101 18.75 6.80 -12.22
N TYR A 102 18.27 7.99 -12.62
CA TYR A 102 17.56 8.91 -11.72
C TYR A 102 16.26 8.30 -11.16
N LEU A 103 15.50 7.58 -11.99
CA LEU A 103 14.27 6.91 -11.56
C LEU A 103 14.58 5.71 -10.67
N LYS A 104 15.66 4.96 -10.95
CA LYS A 104 16.12 3.89 -10.06
C LYS A 104 16.52 4.42 -8.69
N MET A 105 17.25 5.54 -8.64
CA MET A 105 17.62 6.18 -7.37
C MET A 105 16.39 6.63 -6.57
N LEU A 106 15.42 7.27 -7.25
CA LEU A 106 14.15 7.65 -6.63
C LEU A 106 13.39 6.43 -6.08
N ASN A 107 13.38 5.32 -6.83
CA ASN A 107 12.75 4.08 -6.40
C ASN A 107 13.39 3.48 -5.15
N VAL A 108 14.72 3.52 -5.06
CA VAL A 108 15.45 3.09 -3.86
C VAL A 108 15.04 3.93 -2.66
N ILE A 109 14.94 5.26 -2.80
CA ILE A 109 14.49 6.15 -1.72
C ILE A 109 13.08 5.77 -1.23
N VAL A 110 12.14 5.50 -2.16
CA VAL A 110 10.79 5.07 -1.81
C VAL A 110 10.78 3.73 -1.07
N ILE A 111 11.59 2.75 -1.51
CA ILE A 111 11.72 1.46 -0.82
C ILE A 111 12.27 1.64 0.61
N PHE A 112 13.34 2.42 0.77
CA PHE A 112 13.93 2.69 2.10
C PHE A 112 12.93 3.38 3.03
N TYR A 113 12.11 4.29 2.52
CA TYR A 113 11.05 4.91 3.31
C TYR A 113 10.06 3.87 3.84
N TRP A 114 9.54 2.98 2.98
CA TRP A 114 8.60 1.94 3.41
C TRP A 114 9.23 0.94 4.39
N ILE A 115 10.53 0.65 4.26
CA ILE A 115 11.28 -0.15 5.24
C ILE A 115 11.32 0.57 6.60
N ALA A 116 11.61 1.88 6.61
CA ALA A 116 11.65 2.67 7.83
C ALA A 116 10.28 2.73 8.52
N VAL A 117 9.19 2.91 7.74
CA VAL A 117 7.81 2.85 8.24
C VAL A 117 7.48 1.48 8.83
N THR A 118 7.87 0.40 8.14
CA THR A 118 7.66 -0.97 8.64
C THR A 118 8.38 -1.20 9.97
N ARG A 119 9.65 -0.76 10.07
CA ARG A 119 10.41 -0.85 11.33
C ARG A 119 9.76 -0.05 12.44
N TYR A 120 9.26 1.15 12.14
CA TYR A 120 8.56 1.97 13.13
C TYR A 120 7.34 1.23 13.70
N HIS A 121 6.50 0.63 12.87
CA HIS A 121 5.33 -0.13 13.34
C HIS A 121 5.68 -1.42 14.10
N ILE A 122 6.82 -2.05 13.79
CA ILE A 122 7.28 -3.25 14.52
C ILE A 122 7.81 -2.88 15.91
N VAL A 123 8.60 -1.81 16.01
CA VAL A 123 9.29 -1.40 17.24
C VAL A 123 8.35 -0.64 18.17
N ASN A 124 7.52 0.25 17.62
CA ASN A 124 6.62 1.09 18.40
C ASN A 124 5.21 0.48 18.40
N LYS A 125 4.96 -0.44 19.34
CA LYS A 125 3.65 -1.08 19.54
C LYS A 125 2.58 -0.14 20.09
N GLU A 126 2.98 1.01 20.62
CA GLU A 126 2.04 2.04 21.07
C GLU A 126 1.64 2.93 19.89
N ASN A 127 0.33 3.09 19.67
CA ASN A 127 -0.32 3.98 18.69
C ASN A 127 -0.05 5.49 18.95
N LYS A 128 1.14 5.86 19.42
CA LYS A 128 1.53 7.27 19.47
C LYS A 128 1.91 7.68 18.06
N GLU A 129 0.93 8.23 17.33
CA GLU A 129 1.19 8.95 16.09
C GLU A 129 2.16 10.09 16.39
N TYR A 130 3.43 9.90 16.05
CA TYR A 130 4.41 10.98 16.12
C TYR A 130 4.12 11.95 14.97
N LYS A 131 3.16 12.84 15.20
CA LYS A 131 2.63 13.80 14.24
C LYS A 131 3.58 14.99 14.08
N ASN A 132 4.76 14.72 13.53
CA ASN A 132 5.73 15.76 13.17
C ASN A 132 5.43 16.24 11.73
N LEU A 133 5.42 17.55 11.49
CA LEU A 133 5.26 18.15 10.16
C LEU A 133 6.25 17.58 9.14
N ILE A 134 7.47 17.26 9.60
CA ILE A 134 8.52 16.65 8.77
C ILE A 134 8.06 15.26 8.27
N SER A 135 7.43 14.46 9.12
CA SER A 135 6.93 13.13 8.75
C SER A 135 5.80 13.22 7.71
N GLN A 136 4.89 14.19 7.88
CA GLN A 136 3.81 14.44 6.92
C GLN A 136 4.34 14.89 5.54
N LEU A 137 5.33 15.79 5.52
CA LEU A 137 5.95 16.24 4.27
C LEU A 137 6.71 15.10 3.56
N LEU A 138 7.44 14.27 4.31
CA LEU A 138 8.11 13.10 3.77
C LEU A 138 7.11 12.10 3.17
N PHE A 139 6.02 11.82 3.88
CA PHE A 139 4.95 10.95 3.39
C PHE A 139 4.31 11.49 2.10
N PHE A 140 4.03 12.80 2.05
CA PHE A 140 3.52 13.47 0.86
C PHE A 140 4.48 13.35 -0.34
N PHE A 141 5.77 13.60 -0.12
CA PHE A 141 6.79 13.50 -1.17
C PHE A 141 6.94 12.08 -1.70
N VAL A 142 6.86 11.08 -0.81
CA VAL A 142 6.90 9.66 -1.19
C VAL A 142 5.68 9.26 -2.01
N ASN A 143 4.49 9.77 -1.67
CA ASN A 143 3.27 9.48 -2.46
C ASN A 143 3.34 10.08 -3.87
N ILE A 144 3.87 11.29 -4.03
CA ILE A 144 4.12 11.88 -5.36
C ILE A 144 5.16 11.05 -6.12
N SER A 145 6.28 10.72 -5.46
CA SER A 145 7.34 9.90 -6.07
C SER A 145 6.81 8.54 -6.52
N SER A 146 5.93 7.93 -5.72
CA SER A 146 5.25 6.68 -6.03
C SER A 146 4.41 6.79 -7.31
N LEU A 147 3.62 7.85 -7.46
CA LEU A 147 2.83 8.10 -8.68
C LEU A 147 3.69 8.28 -9.92
N ILE A 148 4.80 9.02 -9.79
CA ILE A 148 5.78 9.21 -10.87
C ILE A 148 6.36 7.85 -11.27
N LEU A 149 6.86 7.08 -10.29
CA LEU A 149 7.48 5.78 -10.54
C LEU A 149 6.50 4.78 -11.17
N ILE A 150 5.24 4.74 -10.73
CA ILE A 150 4.21 3.88 -11.33
C ILE A 150 3.96 4.27 -12.77
N SER A 151 3.75 5.57 -13.04
CA SER A 151 3.50 6.08 -14.39
C SER A 151 4.64 5.72 -15.35
N PHE A 152 5.89 5.95 -14.94
CA PHE A 152 7.05 5.58 -15.75
C PHE A 152 7.21 4.07 -15.90
N SER A 153 6.94 3.28 -14.85
CA SER A 153 7.03 1.81 -14.93
C SER A 153 5.99 1.24 -15.89
N VAL A 154 4.78 1.78 -15.91
CA VAL A 154 3.73 1.42 -16.90
C VAL A 154 4.20 1.79 -18.31
N TYR A 155 4.72 3.01 -18.50
CA TYR A 155 5.23 3.45 -19.79
C TYR A 155 6.34 2.54 -20.32
N PHE A 156 7.34 2.23 -19.51
CA PHE A 156 8.44 1.34 -19.91
C PHE A 156 8.00 -0.12 -20.05
N LYS A 157 7.00 -0.61 -19.32
CA LYS A 157 6.51 -1.98 -19.48
C LYS A 157 5.75 -2.18 -20.80
N PHE A 158 4.89 -1.24 -21.20
CA PHE A 158 3.97 -1.42 -22.32
C PHE A 158 4.34 -0.69 -23.62
N PHE A 159 4.95 0.49 -23.52
CA PHE A 159 5.19 1.37 -24.68
C PHE A 159 6.66 1.46 -25.08
N ALA A 160 7.57 1.27 -24.14
CA ALA A 160 9.01 1.23 -24.39
C ALA A 160 9.67 0.04 -23.69
N PRO A 161 9.25 -1.21 -24.02
CA PRO A 161 9.76 -2.40 -23.37
C PRO A 161 11.28 -2.46 -23.50
N VAL A 162 11.96 -2.41 -22.36
CA VAL A 162 13.40 -2.61 -22.29
C VAL A 162 13.65 -4.06 -22.70
N VAL A 163 14.20 -4.25 -23.91
CA VAL A 163 14.79 -5.53 -24.30
C VAL A 163 16.02 -5.71 -23.41
N VAL A 164 15.86 -6.44 -22.31
CA VAL A 164 16.99 -6.93 -21.52
C VAL A 164 17.78 -7.84 -22.46
N LYS A 165 18.88 -7.33 -23.02
CA LYS A 165 19.88 -8.12 -23.72
C LYS A 165 20.76 -8.83 -22.71
#